data_AF-A0A954D690-F1
#
_entry.id   AF-A0A954D690-F1
#
_cell.length_a   1.000
_cell.length_b   1.000
_cell.length_c   1.000
_cell.angle_alpha   90.00
_cell.angle_beta   90.00
_cell.angle_gamma   90.00
#
_symmetry.space_group_name_H-M   'P 1'
#
loop_
_entity.id
_entity.type
_entity.pdbx_description
1 polymer ?
#
loop_
_entity_poly.entity_id
_entity_poly.type
_entity_poly.pdbx_seq_one_letter_code
_entity_poly.pdbx_strand_id
1 'polypeptide(L)'
;MPFEYLESELSLSTARSQRLIRDLRFLCIGTLLVSLDLRIGVVESSAGAWTFGFRFDVLNDIIGGALILVALRSVATIPAGPLYAQALRFGMVIAWVQLGLAVADHFVFGTPNGVQLVLGAYGVVVALAVVRFVEAMVRLTDSLRLESAVGSWYVTRRWVVAFVLVPSILAELIGLVVVAFGETPRWTTSTGPALLLALALFGAALIAGVHFLLSVHRTSKAVQLYRSKWARESELGSVSGDRAEPGTAPA
;
A
#
# COMPACT_ATOMS: atom_id res chain seq x y z
N MET A 1 7.09 11.26 -30.26
CA MET A 1 7.37 12.12 -29.08
C MET A 1 8.51 11.54 -28.25
N PRO A 2 9.77 11.51 -28.74
CA PRO A 2 10.77 10.57 -28.19
C PRO A 2 11.91 11.20 -27.39
N PHE A 3 12.03 12.54 -27.28
CA PHE A 3 13.15 13.21 -26.59
C PHE A 3 12.79 13.95 -25.28
N GLU A 4 11.50 14.20 -24.99
CA GLU A 4 11.06 15.02 -23.83
C GLU A 4 11.03 14.29 -22.47
N TYR A 5 11.22 12.96 -22.45
CA TYR A 5 11.37 12.16 -21.22
C TYR A 5 12.83 12.05 -20.75
N LEU A 6 13.80 12.45 -21.60
CA LEU A 6 15.25 12.34 -21.35
C LEU A 6 15.79 13.35 -20.32
N GLU A 7 14.97 14.25 -19.79
CA GLU A 7 15.31 15.19 -18.70
C GLU A 7 14.59 14.88 -17.38
N SER A 8 13.67 13.91 -17.36
CA SER A 8 13.23 13.30 -16.08
C SER A 8 14.43 12.69 -15.33
N GLU A 9 15.51 12.46 -16.09
CA GLU A 9 16.87 12.04 -15.76
C GLU A 9 17.79 13.13 -15.15
N LEU A 10 17.37 14.40 -14.99
CA LEU A 10 18.13 15.41 -14.21
C LEU A 10 17.70 15.39 -12.73
N SER A 11 18.03 14.27 -12.08
CA SER A 11 17.87 13.98 -10.66
C SER A 11 16.40 13.96 -10.18
N LEU A 12 15.95 12.80 -9.68
CA LEU A 12 15.27 12.85 -8.39
C LEU A 12 16.22 13.63 -7.49
N SER A 13 16.02 14.95 -7.36
CA SER A 13 16.89 15.79 -6.56
C SER A 13 17.10 15.10 -5.22
N THR A 14 18.27 15.26 -4.61
CA THR A 14 18.57 14.64 -3.32
C THR A 14 17.38 14.73 -2.34
N ALA A 15 16.68 15.87 -2.34
CA ALA A 15 15.46 16.07 -1.58
C ALA A 15 14.26 15.20 -2.03
N ARG A 16 13.99 15.07 -3.34
CA ARG A 16 12.89 14.22 -3.84
C ARG A 16 13.15 12.72 -3.62
N SER A 17 14.38 12.25 -3.83
CA SER A 17 14.72 10.83 -3.57
C SER A 17 14.59 10.48 -2.09
N GLN A 18 15.06 11.34 -1.18
CA GLN A 18 14.87 11.18 0.26
C GLN A 18 13.40 11.20 0.66
N ARG A 19 12.61 12.09 0.05
CA ARG A 19 11.17 12.17 0.25
C ARG A 19 10.48 10.86 -0.16
N LEU A 20 10.75 10.36 -1.36
CA LEU A 20 10.20 9.08 -1.83
C LEU A 20 10.54 7.91 -0.89
N ILE A 21 11.79 7.81 -0.43
CA ILE A 21 12.20 6.76 0.53
C ILE A 21 11.42 6.88 1.84
N ARG A 22 11.27 8.09 2.37
CA ARG A 22 10.50 8.35 3.60
C ARG A 22 9.04 7.97 3.39
N ASP A 23 8.44 8.35 2.27
CA ASP A 23 7.02 8.09 2.00
C ASP A 23 6.77 6.60 1.80
N LEU A 24 7.69 5.87 1.15
CA LEU A 24 7.66 4.42 1.07
C LEU A 24 7.74 3.76 2.46
N ARG A 25 8.54 4.32 3.38
CA ARG A 25 8.57 3.86 4.78
C ARG A 25 7.27 4.14 5.50
N PHE A 26 6.66 5.32 5.31
CA PHE A 26 5.36 5.64 5.88
C PHE A 26 4.27 4.71 5.36
N LEU A 27 4.31 4.35 4.08
CA LEU A 27 3.40 3.35 3.53
C LEU A 27 3.60 1.99 4.20
N CYS A 28 4.85 1.52 4.33
CA CYS A 28 5.18 0.26 5.00
C CYS A 28 4.70 0.24 6.46
N ILE A 29 5.05 1.27 7.23
CA ILE A 29 4.66 1.39 8.65
C ILE A 29 3.15 1.50 8.75
N GLY A 30 2.52 2.37 7.96
CA GLY A 30 1.08 2.57 8.00
C GLY A 30 0.31 1.31 7.64
N THR A 31 0.74 0.56 6.61
CA THR A 31 0.16 -0.75 6.29
C THR A 31 0.34 -1.75 7.43
N LEU A 32 1.52 -1.80 8.06
CA LEU A 32 1.76 -2.67 9.21
C LEU A 32 0.85 -2.31 10.39
N LEU A 33 0.72 -1.02 10.71
CA LEU A 33 -0.14 -0.53 11.77
C LEU A 33 -1.60 -0.95 11.52
N VAL A 34 -2.16 -0.66 10.34
CA VAL A 34 -3.54 -1.04 9.99
C VAL A 34 -3.74 -2.56 9.91
N SER A 35 -2.70 -3.33 9.55
CA SER A 35 -2.83 -4.80 9.43
C SER A 35 -2.67 -5.51 10.77
N LEU A 36 -1.91 -4.92 11.70
CA LEU A 36 -1.69 -5.44 13.03
C LEU A 36 -2.69 -4.76 13.97
N ASP A 37 -3.97 -5.12 13.82
CA ASP A 37 -5.05 -4.72 14.72
C ASP A 37 -4.79 -5.26 16.14
N LEU A 38 -4.01 -4.50 16.92
CA LEU A 38 -3.74 -4.80 18.33
C LEU A 38 -4.95 -4.37 19.14
N ARG A 39 -5.87 -5.30 19.35
CA ARG A 39 -7.05 -5.08 20.20
C ARG A 39 -6.65 -4.98 21.67
N ILE A 40 -6.51 -3.75 22.17
CA ILE A 40 -6.09 -3.47 23.56
C ILE A 40 -7.25 -3.65 24.55
N GLY A 41 -8.48 -3.30 24.15
CA GLY A 41 -9.65 -3.44 25.01
C GLY A 41 -10.89 -2.75 24.46
N VAL A 42 -12.05 -3.24 24.89
CA VAL A 42 -13.37 -2.70 24.55
C VAL A 42 -14.12 -2.42 25.84
N VAL A 43 -14.70 -1.23 25.96
CA VAL A 43 -15.64 -0.89 27.03
C VAL A 43 -17.02 -0.81 26.41
N GLU A 44 -17.88 -1.79 26.70
CA GLU A 44 -19.27 -1.82 26.23
C GLU A 44 -20.21 -1.75 27.43
N SER A 45 -21.26 -0.93 27.32
CA SER A 45 -22.40 -0.91 28.21
C SER A 45 -23.64 -1.28 27.41
N SER A 46 -24.35 -2.29 27.88
CA SER A 46 -25.61 -2.72 27.29
C SER A 46 -26.76 -2.15 28.13
N ALA A 47 -27.55 -1.27 27.52
CA ALA A 47 -28.75 -0.69 28.14
C ALA A 47 -29.98 -1.04 27.29
N GLY A 48 -30.67 -2.11 27.67
CA GLY A 48 -31.83 -2.62 26.92
C GLY A 48 -31.43 -3.23 25.57
N ALA A 49 -32.06 -2.78 24.47
CA ALA A 49 -31.78 -3.26 23.11
C ALA A 49 -30.55 -2.59 22.46
N TRP A 50 -29.89 -1.66 23.15
CA TRP A 50 -28.78 -0.88 22.61
C TRP A 50 -27.48 -1.19 23.36
N THR A 51 -26.44 -1.46 22.58
CA THR A 51 -25.05 -1.55 23.07
C THR A 51 -24.35 -0.26 22.67
N PHE A 52 -23.73 0.41 23.64
CA PHE A 52 -22.89 1.57 23.42
C PHE A 52 -21.52 1.35 24.06
N GLY A 53 -20.46 1.72 23.37
CA GLY A 53 -19.11 1.49 23.88
C GLY A 53 -18.03 2.22 23.11
N PHE A 54 -16.80 2.08 23.61
CA PHE A 54 -15.59 2.64 23.01
C PHE A 54 -14.53 1.56 22.83
N ARG A 55 -13.84 1.60 21.69
CA ARG A 55 -12.68 0.74 21.42
C ARG A 55 -11.37 1.52 21.47
N PHE A 56 -10.37 0.97 22.15
CA PHE A 56 -9.04 1.60 22.32
C PHE A 56 -8.03 1.25 21.21
N ASP A 57 -8.39 0.38 20.27
CA ASP A 57 -7.59 -0.08 19.11
C ASP A 57 -7.48 0.97 17.97
N VAL A 58 -8.45 1.87 17.91
CA VAL A 58 -8.61 2.95 16.90
C VAL A 58 -7.38 3.81 16.67
N LEU A 59 -6.56 4.04 17.70
CA LEU A 59 -5.40 4.91 17.55
C LEU A 59 -4.41 4.36 16.52
N ASN A 60 -4.26 3.04 16.45
CA ASN A 60 -3.36 2.39 15.51
C ASN A 60 -3.84 2.53 14.07
N ASP A 61 -5.13 2.29 13.83
CA ASP A 61 -5.73 2.38 12.49
C ASP A 61 -5.78 3.82 11.98
N ILE A 62 -6.06 4.79 12.86
CA ILE A 62 -6.04 6.20 12.50
C ILE A 62 -4.61 6.64 12.14
N ILE A 63 -3.61 6.32 12.96
CA ILE A 63 -2.21 6.68 12.68
C ILE A 63 -1.76 5.97 11.40
N GLY A 64 -2.05 4.68 11.26
CA GLY A 64 -1.67 3.91 10.08
C GLY A 64 -2.31 4.44 8.79
N GLY A 65 -3.62 4.72 8.82
CA GLY A 65 -4.35 5.34 7.73
C GLY A 65 -3.82 6.73 7.37
N ALA A 66 -3.50 7.56 8.37
CA ALA A 66 -2.90 8.87 8.15
C ALA A 66 -1.52 8.78 7.49
N LEU A 67 -0.66 7.84 7.92
CA LEU A 67 0.66 7.61 7.30
C LEU A 67 0.53 7.17 5.85
N ILE A 68 -0.40 6.25 5.54
CA ILE A 68 -0.70 5.80 4.17
C ILE A 68 -1.14 7.00 3.32
N LEU A 69 -2.07 7.82 3.83
CA LEU A 69 -2.59 8.95 3.09
C LEU A 69 -1.51 10.01 2.78
N VAL A 70 -0.67 10.34 3.76
CA VAL A 70 0.47 11.24 3.58
C VAL A 70 1.44 10.67 2.53
N ALA A 71 1.73 9.37 2.61
CA ALA A 71 2.60 8.70 1.65
C ALA A 71 2.02 8.75 0.23
N LEU A 72 0.74 8.39 0.04
CA LEU A 72 0.08 8.39 -1.26
C LEU A 72 0.05 9.79 -1.87
N ARG A 73 -0.30 10.83 -1.08
CA ARG A 73 -0.33 12.21 -1.55
C ARG A 73 1.04 12.70 -2.00
N SER A 74 2.08 12.37 -1.25
CA SER A 74 3.44 12.77 -1.58
C SER A 74 3.97 12.02 -2.80
N VAL A 75 3.77 10.70 -2.86
CA VAL A 75 4.16 9.87 -4.01
C VAL A 75 3.43 10.31 -5.27
N ALA A 76 2.14 10.67 -5.21
CA ALA A 76 1.36 11.15 -6.35
C ALA A 76 1.90 12.42 -7.03
N THR A 77 2.84 13.12 -6.41
CA THR A 77 3.53 14.26 -7.04
C THR A 77 4.57 13.84 -8.09
N ILE A 78 4.95 12.56 -8.13
CA ILE A 78 5.93 12.04 -9.10
C ILE A 78 5.21 11.71 -10.41
N PRO A 79 5.57 12.31 -11.55
CA PRO A 79 4.90 12.03 -12.81
C PRO A 79 5.31 10.65 -13.36
N ALA A 80 4.37 9.70 -13.42
CA ALA A 80 4.57 8.37 -14.02
C ALA A 80 3.40 7.95 -14.94
N GLY A 81 2.78 8.94 -15.60
CA GLY A 81 1.68 8.74 -16.55
C GLY A 81 0.27 8.82 -15.95
N PRO A 82 -0.77 8.84 -16.79
CA PRO A 82 -2.15 9.09 -16.36
C PRO A 82 -2.76 7.96 -15.53
N LEU A 83 -2.48 6.70 -15.89
CA LEU A 83 -3.00 5.53 -15.17
C LEU A 83 -2.39 5.40 -13.76
N TYR A 84 -1.12 5.80 -13.61
CA TYR A 84 -0.48 5.92 -12.30
C TYR A 84 -1.20 6.96 -11.43
N ALA A 85 -1.43 8.16 -11.97
CA ALA A 85 -2.10 9.24 -11.25
C ALA A 85 -3.54 8.86 -10.85
N GLN A 86 -4.28 8.20 -11.74
CA GLN A 86 -5.62 7.69 -11.45
C GLN A 86 -5.60 6.65 -10.32
N ALA A 87 -4.68 5.68 -10.37
CA ALA A 87 -4.56 4.66 -9.34
C ALA A 87 -4.25 5.25 -7.96
N LEU A 88 -3.37 6.25 -7.87
CA LEU A 88 -3.08 6.92 -6.60
C LEU A 88 -4.24 7.79 -6.11
N ARG A 89 -4.96 8.48 -7.00
CA ARG A 89 -6.18 9.21 -6.63
C ARG A 89 -7.24 8.27 -6.08
N PHE A 90 -7.45 7.13 -6.74
CA PHE A 90 -8.35 6.09 -6.26
C PHE A 90 -7.93 5.59 -4.88
N GLY A 91 -6.65 5.25 -4.70
CA GLY A 91 -6.11 4.85 -3.41
C GLY A 91 -6.28 5.91 -2.31
N MET A 92 -6.13 7.20 -2.62
CA MET A 92 -6.35 8.30 -1.66
C MET A 92 -7.82 8.42 -1.24
N VAL A 93 -8.77 8.26 -2.18
CA VAL A 93 -10.21 8.26 -1.84
C VAL A 93 -10.52 7.12 -0.89
N ILE A 94 -10.04 5.92 -1.20
CA ILE A 94 -10.25 4.74 -0.35
C ILE A 94 -9.57 4.91 1.01
N ALA A 95 -8.37 5.48 1.07
CA ALA A 95 -7.68 5.77 2.34
C ALA A 95 -8.47 6.77 3.21
N TRP A 96 -9.08 7.80 2.62
CA TRP A 96 -9.96 8.73 3.35
C TRP A 96 -11.21 8.04 3.89
N VAL A 97 -11.87 7.22 3.08
CA VAL A 97 -13.05 6.46 3.53
C VAL A 97 -12.66 5.49 4.64
N GLN A 98 -11.54 4.78 4.51
CA GLN A 98 -11.03 3.90 5.57
C GLN A 98 -10.72 4.65 6.87
N LEU A 99 -10.15 5.85 6.78
CA LEU A 99 -9.89 6.67 7.95
C LEU A 99 -11.20 7.07 8.66
N GLY A 100 -12.24 7.41 7.88
CA GLY A 100 -13.57 7.68 8.41
C GLY A 100 -14.22 6.45 9.06
N LEU A 101 -14.05 5.27 8.45
CA LEU A 101 -14.53 4.01 9.01
C LEU A 101 -13.79 3.64 10.31
N ALA A 102 -12.47 3.82 10.38
CA ALA A 102 -11.70 3.60 11.60
C ALA A 102 -12.17 4.51 12.76
N VAL A 103 -12.54 5.76 12.45
CA VAL A 103 -13.15 6.67 13.43
C VAL A 103 -14.56 6.20 13.83
N ALA A 104 -15.37 5.72 12.89
CA ALA A 104 -16.70 5.20 13.19
C ALA A 104 -16.63 3.93 14.05
N ASP A 105 -15.69 3.03 13.76
CA ASP A 105 -15.45 1.78 14.49
C ASP A 105 -15.00 2.01 15.94
N HIS A 106 -14.57 3.23 16.28
CA HIS A 106 -14.36 3.64 17.66
C HIS A 106 -15.61 3.55 18.51
N PHE A 107 -16.76 3.85 17.91
CA PHE A 107 -18.03 3.85 18.58
C PHE A 107 -18.68 2.48 18.37
N VAL A 108 -18.87 1.74 19.45
CA VAL A 108 -19.60 0.47 19.38
C VAL A 108 -21.10 0.77 19.33
N PHE A 109 -21.74 0.44 18.22
CA PHE A 109 -23.20 0.46 18.06
C PHE A 109 -23.65 -0.70 17.17
N GLY A 110 -24.91 -1.13 17.34
CA GLY A 110 -25.49 -2.18 16.51
C GLY A 110 -25.60 -1.74 15.05
N THR A 111 -24.95 -2.48 14.14
CA THR A 111 -25.01 -2.22 12.69
C THR A 111 -26.08 -3.09 12.02
N PRO A 112 -27.08 -2.50 11.33
CA PRO A 112 -28.07 -3.26 10.59
C PRO A 112 -27.43 -4.16 9.53
N ASN A 113 -28.05 -5.31 9.24
CA ASN A 113 -27.54 -6.28 8.26
C ASN A 113 -27.23 -5.66 6.88
N GLY A 114 -28.04 -4.70 6.44
CA GLY A 114 -27.80 -3.98 5.18
C GLY A 114 -26.50 -3.16 5.19
N VAL A 115 -26.14 -2.57 6.33
CA VAL A 115 -24.87 -1.85 6.50
C VAL A 115 -23.70 -2.83 6.47
N GLN A 116 -23.81 -3.99 7.13
CA GLN A 116 -22.77 -5.02 7.10
C GLN A 116 -22.50 -5.53 5.68
N LEU A 117 -23.54 -5.72 4.86
CA LEU A 117 -23.41 -6.14 3.47
C LEU A 117 -22.71 -5.08 2.61
N VAL A 118 -23.01 -3.79 2.83
CA VAL A 118 -22.32 -2.69 2.15
C VAL A 118 -20.84 -2.61 2.58
N LEU A 119 -20.55 -2.79 3.87
CA LEU A 119 -19.17 -2.81 4.38
C LEU A 119 -18.37 -4.00 3.83
N GLY A 120 -18.99 -5.16 3.67
CA GLY A 120 -18.39 -6.32 3.01
C GLY A 120 -18.04 -6.04 1.54
N ALA A 121 -19.02 -5.55 0.76
CA ALA A 121 -18.77 -5.15 -0.62
C ALA A 121 -17.67 -4.08 -0.74
N TYR A 122 -17.60 -3.16 0.22
CA TYR A 122 -16.54 -2.17 0.31
C TYR A 122 -15.16 -2.80 0.56
N GLY A 123 -15.06 -3.91 1.29
CA GLY A 123 -13.83 -4.68 1.46
C GLY A 123 -13.21 -5.13 0.12
N VAL A 124 -14.03 -5.50 -0.86
CA VAL A 124 -13.57 -5.81 -2.24
C VAL A 124 -13.02 -4.56 -2.93
N VAL A 125 -13.67 -3.40 -2.73
CA VAL A 125 -13.18 -2.12 -3.26
C VAL A 125 -11.82 -1.76 -2.67
N VAL A 126 -11.61 -2.03 -1.38
CA VAL A 126 -10.30 -1.87 -0.72
C VAL A 126 -9.26 -2.79 -1.34
N ALA A 127 -9.56 -4.08 -1.55
CA ALA A 127 -8.65 -5.02 -2.20
C ALA A 127 -8.29 -4.57 -3.64
N LEU A 128 -9.26 -4.05 -4.40
CA LEU A 128 -9.03 -3.46 -5.71
C LEU A 128 -8.11 -2.24 -5.65
N ALA A 129 -8.26 -1.39 -4.62
CA ALA A 129 -7.38 -0.25 -4.40
C ALA A 129 -5.93 -0.67 -4.18
N VAL A 130 -5.70 -1.74 -3.41
CA VAL A 130 -4.35 -2.31 -3.22
C VAL A 130 -3.78 -2.82 -4.56
N VAL A 131 -4.56 -3.53 -5.37
CA VAL A 131 -4.11 -3.99 -6.70
C VAL A 131 -3.74 -2.82 -7.60
N ARG A 132 -4.57 -1.76 -7.64
CA ARG A 132 -4.30 -0.55 -8.42
C ARG A 132 -3.07 0.19 -7.91
N PHE A 133 -2.88 0.26 -6.59
CA PHE A 133 -1.67 0.82 -6.00
C PHE A 133 -0.42 0.05 -6.44
N VAL A 134 -0.45 -1.28 -6.41
CA VAL A 134 0.68 -2.10 -6.89
C VAL A 134 0.94 -1.88 -8.38
N GLU A 135 -0.11 -1.77 -9.20
CA GLU A 135 0.03 -1.40 -10.62
C GLU A 135 0.68 -0.02 -10.79
N ALA A 136 0.33 0.96 -9.95
CA ALA A 136 0.96 2.26 -9.92
C ALA A 136 2.45 2.15 -9.58
N MET A 137 2.84 1.31 -8.62
CA MET A 137 4.24 1.10 -8.27
C MET A 137 5.04 0.43 -9.38
N VAL A 138 4.45 -0.52 -10.13
CA VAL A 138 5.08 -1.05 -11.35
C VAL A 138 5.37 0.09 -12.33
N ARG A 139 4.36 0.93 -12.65
CA ARG A 139 4.51 2.06 -13.58
C ARG A 139 5.54 3.08 -13.10
N LEU A 140 5.54 3.39 -11.81
CA LEU A 140 6.51 4.31 -11.21
C LEU A 140 7.92 3.76 -11.34
N THR A 141 8.15 2.53 -10.91
CA THR A 141 9.49 1.92 -10.97
C THR A 141 9.99 1.73 -12.39
N ASP A 142 9.09 1.47 -13.33
CA ASP A 142 9.39 1.38 -14.77
C ASP A 142 9.77 2.75 -15.35
N SER A 143 9.00 3.79 -15.03
CA SER A 143 9.30 5.17 -15.43
C SER A 143 10.63 5.69 -14.87
N LEU A 144 11.04 5.20 -13.70
CA LEU A 144 12.32 5.51 -13.06
C LEU A 144 13.46 4.57 -13.49
N ARG A 145 13.20 3.63 -14.40
CA ARG A 145 14.16 2.62 -14.89
C ARG A 145 14.82 1.80 -13.77
N LEU A 146 14.06 1.48 -12.73
CA LEU A 146 14.53 0.68 -11.58
C LEU A 146 14.25 -0.81 -11.81
N GLU A 147 14.96 -1.44 -12.75
CA GLU A 147 14.67 -2.80 -13.25
C GLU A 147 14.45 -3.85 -12.14
N SER A 148 15.32 -3.87 -11.12
CA SER A 148 15.21 -4.81 -10.00
C SER A 148 13.96 -4.57 -9.14
N ALA A 149 13.51 -3.33 -9.02
CA ALA A 149 12.29 -2.98 -8.30
C ALA A 149 11.04 -3.31 -9.12
N VAL A 150 11.06 -3.06 -10.43
CA VAL A 150 9.98 -3.38 -11.37
C VAL A 150 9.62 -4.87 -11.31
N GLY A 151 10.62 -5.74 -11.42
CA GLY A 151 10.41 -7.19 -11.33
C GLY A 151 9.76 -7.61 -10.01
N SER A 152 10.19 -7.01 -8.90
CA SER A 152 9.62 -7.27 -7.57
C SER A 152 8.14 -6.87 -7.50
N TRP A 153 7.76 -5.72 -8.07
CA TRP A 153 6.37 -5.26 -8.08
C TRP A 153 5.47 -6.10 -8.98
N TYR A 154 5.96 -6.62 -10.11
CA TYR A 154 5.20 -7.58 -10.92
C TYR A 154 4.88 -8.85 -10.16
N VAL A 155 5.83 -9.37 -9.38
CA VAL A 155 5.61 -10.53 -8.52
C VAL A 155 4.60 -10.18 -7.43
N THR A 156 4.79 -9.07 -6.71
CA THR A 156 3.82 -8.57 -5.71
C THR A 156 2.41 -8.44 -6.26
N ARG A 157 2.25 -7.94 -7.49
CA ARG A 157 0.94 -7.83 -8.15
C ARG A 157 0.25 -9.19 -8.22
N ARG A 158 0.98 -10.24 -8.61
CA ARG A 158 0.42 -11.60 -8.69
C ARG A 158 0.02 -12.11 -7.30
N TRP A 159 0.86 -11.91 -6.28
CA TRP A 159 0.55 -12.31 -4.91
C TRP A 159 -0.67 -11.57 -4.35
N VAL A 160 -0.75 -10.25 -4.54
CA VAL A 160 -1.92 -9.46 -4.08
C VAL A 160 -3.19 -9.90 -4.79
N VAL A 161 -3.14 -10.16 -6.10
CA VAL A 161 -4.34 -10.67 -6.82
C VAL A 161 -4.73 -12.04 -6.29
N ALA A 162 -3.79 -12.98 -6.19
CA ALA A 162 -4.06 -14.37 -5.84
C ALA A 162 -4.47 -14.56 -4.36
N PHE A 163 -3.88 -13.78 -3.45
CA PHE A 163 -4.01 -14.01 -2.00
C PHE A 163 -4.70 -12.89 -1.24
N VAL A 164 -5.01 -11.76 -1.90
CA VAL A 164 -5.82 -10.69 -1.30
C VAL A 164 -7.12 -10.52 -2.09
N LEU A 165 -7.05 -10.14 -3.36
CA LEU A 165 -8.26 -9.82 -4.13
C LEU A 165 -9.19 -11.02 -4.34
N VAL A 166 -8.67 -12.15 -4.84
CA VAL A 166 -9.50 -13.34 -5.10
C VAL A 166 -10.15 -13.87 -3.82
N PRO A 167 -9.41 -14.07 -2.70
CA PRO A 167 -10.02 -14.47 -1.44
C PRO A 167 -11.06 -13.47 -0.92
N SER A 168 -10.82 -12.16 -1.01
CA SER A 168 -11.80 -11.15 -0.62
C SER A 168 -13.09 -11.27 -1.42
N ILE A 169 -13.01 -11.40 -2.75
CA ILE A 169 -14.19 -11.58 -3.60
C ILE A 169 -14.94 -12.86 -3.22
N LEU A 170 -14.22 -13.97 -3.04
CA LEU A 170 -14.84 -15.25 -2.67
C LEU A 170 -15.52 -15.18 -1.31
N ALA A 171 -14.90 -14.54 -0.31
CA ALA A 171 -15.47 -14.35 1.01
C ALA A 171 -16.78 -13.56 0.95
N GLU A 172 -16.82 -12.46 0.19
CA GLU A 172 -18.04 -11.66 0.03
C GLU A 172 -19.14 -12.41 -0.71
N LEU A 173 -18.80 -13.20 -1.74
CA LEU A 173 -19.78 -14.04 -2.45
C LEU A 173 -20.38 -15.10 -1.52
N ILE A 174 -19.56 -15.74 -0.68
CA ILE A 174 -20.04 -16.69 0.33
C ILE A 174 -20.96 -15.98 1.32
N GLY A 175 -20.57 -14.80 1.81
CA GLY A 175 -21.39 -13.99 2.72
C GLY A 175 -22.76 -13.63 2.12
N LEU A 176 -22.78 -13.25 0.83
CA LEU A 176 -24.02 -12.94 0.12
C LEU A 176 -24.94 -14.17 0.00
N VAL A 177 -24.38 -15.34 -0.32
CA VAL A 177 -25.13 -16.60 -0.38
C VAL A 177 -25.74 -16.91 0.99
N VAL A 178 -24.95 -16.80 2.07
CA VAL A 178 -25.45 -17.02 3.44
C VAL A 178 -26.63 -16.11 3.78
N VAL A 179 -26.52 -14.82 3.46
CA VAL A 179 -27.62 -13.85 3.71
C VAL A 179 -28.84 -14.17 2.84
N ALA A 180 -28.65 -14.52 1.58
CA ALA A 180 -29.73 -14.76 0.62
C ALA A 180 -30.55 -16.02 0.93
N PHE A 181 -29.92 -17.07 1.46
CA PHE A 181 -30.60 -18.33 1.78
C PHE A 181 -31.19 -18.36 3.19
N GLY A 182 -31.03 -17.30 4.01
CA GLY A 182 -31.64 -17.17 5.34
C GLY A 182 -31.14 -18.18 6.38
N GLU A 183 -30.31 -19.14 5.96
CA GLU A 183 -29.59 -20.04 6.83
C GLU A 183 -28.26 -19.38 7.18
N THR A 184 -28.11 -18.95 8.44
CA THR A 184 -26.77 -18.99 9.02
C THR A 184 -26.30 -20.43 8.83
N PRO A 185 -25.22 -20.72 8.06
CA PRO A 185 -24.74 -22.07 8.00
C PRO A 185 -24.52 -22.45 9.44
N ARG A 186 -25.22 -23.49 9.90
CA ARG A 186 -24.76 -24.21 11.07
C ARG A 186 -23.45 -24.80 10.59
N TRP A 187 -22.38 -24.01 10.67
CA TRP A 187 -21.02 -24.48 10.63
C TRP A 187 -20.97 -25.44 11.79
N THR A 188 -21.36 -26.69 11.53
CA THR A 188 -21.16 -27.78 12.46
C THR A 188 -19.69 -27.68 12.77
N THR A 189 -19.41 -27.56 14.05
CA THR A 189 -18.11 -27.27 14.64
C THR A 189 -17.13 -28.42 14.41
N SER A 190 -16.98 -28.91 13.19
CA SER A 190 -15.69 -29.33 12.69
C SER A 190 -14.86 -28.07 12.47
N THR A 191 -14.52 -27.41 13.58
CA THR A 191 -13.59 -26.30 13.62
C THR A 191 -12.27 -26.69 12.95
N GLY A 192 -11.92 -27.98 12.87
CA GLY A 192 -10.72 -28.50 12.21
C GLY A 192 -10.54 -28.02 10.75
N PRO A 193 -11.33 -28.49 9.77
CA PRO A 193 -11.10 -28.14 8.36
C PRO A 193 -11.28 -26.65 8.06
N ALA A 194 -12.28 -26.01 8.67
CA ALA A 194 -12.54 -24.58 8.47
C ALA A 194 -11.41 -23.71 9.04
N LEU A 195 -10.88 -24.05 10.24
CA LEU A 195 -9.74 -23.36 10.84
C LEU A 195 -8.47 -23.58 10.01
N LEU A 196 -8.22 -24.79 9.51
CA LEU A 196 -7.06 -25.06 8.66
C LEU A 196 -7.12 -24.25 7.36
N LEU A 197 -8.30 -24.15 6.74
CA LEU A 197 -8.50 -23.32 5.56
C LEU A 197 -8.29 -21.83 5.89
N ALA A 198 -8.87 -21.33 6.98
CA ALA A 198 -8.69 -19.96 7.42
C ALA A 198 -7.21 -19.64 7.71
N LEU A 199 -6.49 -20.56 8.36
CA LEU A 199 -5.05 -20.43 8.64
C LEU A 199 -4.22 -20.43 7.35
N ALA A 200 -4.57 -21.28 6.38
CA ALA A 200 -3.92 -21.32 5.07
C ALA A 200 -4.13 -20.01 4.30
N LEU A 201 -5.35 -19.49 4.27
CA LEU A 201 -5.67 -18.20 3.65
C LEU A 201 -4.95 -17.04 4.34
N PHE A 202 -4.92 -17.04 5.69
CA PHE A 202 -4.19 -16.06 6.47
C PHE A 202 -2.68 -16.11 6.19
N GLY A 203 -2.08 -17.31 6.20
CA GLY A 203 -0.66 -17.49 5.88
C GLY A 203 -0.33 -17.02 4.46
N ALA A 204 -1.22 -17.27 3.50
CA ALA A 204 -1.02 -16.82 2.13
C ALA A 204 -1.14 -15.29 1.99
N ALA A 205 -2.08 -14.66 2.71
CA ALA A 205 -2.17 -13.21 2.80
C ALA A 205 -0.93 -12.60 3.46
N LEU A 206 -0.39 -13.24 4.51
CA LEU A 206 0.86 -12.85 5.16
C LEU A 206 2.04 -12.87 4.18
N ILE A 207 2.16 -13.92 3.36
CA ILE A 207 3.20 -14.02 2.32
C ILE A 207 3.08 -12.86 1.32
N ALA A 208 1.86 -12.54 0.88
CA ALA A 208 1.63 -11.38 0.01
C ALA A 208 2.04 -10.06 0.69
N GLY A 209 1.68 -9.88 1.96
CA GLY A 209 2.08 -8.73 2.78
C GLY A 209 3.60 -8.60 2.92
N VAL A 210 4.30 -9.68 3.25
CA VAL A 210 5.77 -9.70 3.33
C VAL A 210 6.39 -9.33 1.98
N HIS A 211 5.90 -9.90 0.88
CA HIS A 211 6.42 -9.60 -0.46
C HIS A 211 6.17 -8.14 -0.86
N PHE A 212 5.04 -7.56 -0.44
CA PHE A 212 4.75 -6.14 -0.58
C PHE A 212 5.79 -5.28 0.17
N LEU A 213 6.04 -5.57 1.45
CA LEU A 213 7.04 -4.84 2.25
C LEU A 213 8.46 -4.96 1.67
N LEU A 214 8.83 -6.16 1.20
CA LEU A 214 10.12 -6.39 0.52
C LEU A 214 10.23 -5.59 -0.78
N SER A 215 9.13 -5.42 -1.53
CA SER A 215 9.11 -4.64 -2.77
C SER A 215 9.27 -3.14 -2.50
N VAL A 216 8.62 -2.64 -1.44
CA VAL A 216 8.83 -1.28 -0.94
C VAL A 216 10.30 -1.07 -0.55
N HIS A 217 10.88 -2.02 0.21
CA HIS A 217 12.28 -1.96 0.62
C HIS A 217 13.26 -1.98 -0.57
N ARG A 218 13.05 -2.89 -1.53
CA ARG A 218 13.87 -2.98 -2.76
C ARG A 218 13.81 -1.70 -3.58
N THR A 219 12.63 -1.09 -3.69
CA THR A 219 12.46 0.20 -4.37
C THR A 219 13.27 1.30 -3.68
N SER A 220 13.16 1.39 -2.35
CA SER A 220 13.93 2.34 -1.55
C SER A 220 15.45 2.16 -1.73
N LYS A 221 15.94 0.90 -1.69
CA LYS A 221 17.35 0.58 -1.93
C LYS A 221 17.79 0.91 -3.35
N ALA A 222 16.98 0.60 -4.36
CA ALA A 222 17.28 0.92 -5.76
C ALA A 222 17.44 2.42 -5.99
N VAL A 223 16.55 3.24 -5.40
CA VAL A 223 16.64 4.71 -5.44
C VAL A 223 17.92 5.20 -4.76
N GLN A 224 18.33 4.62 -3.63
CA GLN A 224 19.57 4.99 -2.94
C GLN A 224 20.82 4.65 -3.77
N LEU A 225 20.86 3.45 -4.36
CA LEU A 225 21.99 3.02 -5.18
C LEU A 225 22.14 3.89 -6.42
N TYR A 226 21.04 4.18 -7.11
CA TYR A 226 21.01 5.08 -8.27
C TYR A 226 21.60 6.45 -7.92
N ARG A 227 21.18 7.03 -6.78
CA ARG A 227 21.75 8.29 -6.27
C ARG A 227 23.26 8.21 -6.01
N SER A 228 23.72 7.13 -5.37
CA SER A 228 25.15 6.96 -5.04
C SER A 228 26.04 6.81 -6.27
N LYS A 229 25.50 6.27 -7.37
CA LYS A 229 26.20 6.13 -8.64
C LYS A 229 26.34 7.50 -9.31
N TRP A 230 25.24 8.25 -9.38
CA TRP A 230 25.23 9.59 -9.97
C TRP A 230 26.17 10.57 -9.24
N ALA A 231 26.18 10.55 -7.90
CA ALA A 231 27.09 11.40 -7.11
C ALA A 231 28.57 11.12 -7.46
N ARG A 232 28.96 9.84 -7.55
CA ARG A 232 30.33 9.45 -7.93
C ARG A 232 30.69 9.86 -9.35
N GLU A 233 29.76 9.71 -10.30
CA GLU A 233 29.97 10.16 -11.69
C GLU A 233 30.13 11.68 -11.78
N SER A 234 29.38 12.45 -10.97
CA SER A 234 29.52 13.91 -10.91
C SER A 234 30.86 14.36 -10.32
N GLU A 235 31.36 13.67 -9.29
CA GLU A 235 32.68 13.93 -8.71
C GLU A 235 33.79 13.61 -9.73
N LEU A 236 33.73 12.46 -10.39
CA LEU A 236 34.72 12.06 -11.41
C LEU A 236 34.71 12.98 -12.64
N GLY A 237 33.53 13.44 -13.07
CA GLY A 237 33.37 14.40 -14.16
C GLY A 237 33.99 15.77 -13.84
N SER A 238 33.88 16.22 -12.59
CA SER A 238 34.49 17.48 -12.14
C SER A 238 36.02 17.43 -12.10
N VAL A 239 36.61 16.27 -11.78
CA VAL A 239 38.06 16.08 -11.73
C VAL A 239 38.70 16.01 -13.13
N SER A 240 37.93 15.61 -14.14
CA SER A 240 38.40 15.53 -15.53
C SER A 240 38.40 16.88 -16.26
N GLY A 241 37.63 17.87 -15.79
CA GLY A 241 37.50 19.18 -16.42
C GLY A 241 38.63 20.18 -16.12
N ASP A 242 39.38 19.97 -15.03
CA ASP A 242 40.44 20.89 -14.57
C ASP A 242 41.84 20.59 -15.12
N ARG A 243 42.02 19.55 -15.94
CA ARG A 243 43.24 19.41 -16.76
C ARG A 243 43.14 20.25 -18.02
N ALA A 244 43.04 21.56 -17.85
CA ALA A 244 43.36 22.50 -18.91
C ALA A 244 44.82 22.30 -19.31
N GLU A 245 45.05 22.10 -20.61
CA GLU A 245 46.38 21.92 -21.20
C GLU A 245 47.31 23.06 -20.77
N PRO A 246 48.52 22.77 -20.26
CA PRO A 246 49.52 23.81 -20.05
C PRO A 246 49.83 24.44 -21.40
N GLY A 247 49.44 25.72 -21.52
CA GLY A 247 49.46 26.48 -22.75
C GLY A 247 50.78 26.37 -23.51
N THR A 248 50.66 26.16 -24.81
CA THR A 248 51.71 26.44 -25.79
C THR A 248 52.11 27.92 -25.66
N ALA A 249 53.30 28.16 -25.12
CA ALA A 249 53.91 29.48 -25.10
C ALA A 249 54.17 29.95 -26.54
N PRO A 250 53.61 31.10 -26.99
CA PRO A 250 54.02 31.70 -28.25
C PRO A 250 55.44 32.26 -28.11
N ALA A 251 56.26 31.97 -29.13
CA ALA A 251 57.67 32.35 -29.28
C ALA A 251 57.87 33.85 -29.57
#